data_AF-A0A6L5PGJ5-F1
#
_entry.id   AF-A0A6L5PGJ5-F1
#
_cell.length_a   1.000
_cell.length_b   1.000
_cell.length_c   1.000
_cell.angle_alpha   90.00
_cell.angle_beta   90.00
_cell.angle_gamma   90.00
#
_symmetry.space_group_name_H-M   'P 1'
#
loop_
_entity.id
_entity.type
_entity.pdbx_description
1 polymer ?
#
loop_
_entity_poly.entity_id
_entity_poly.type
_entity_poly.pdbx_seq_one_letter_code
_entity_poly.pdbx_strand_id
1 'polypeptide(L)'
;MKRFGWISVIAVFLALSAFAFGMISRQTREVPAAPSAADSRPSDTEASHAGETTDSPSTRAYREASAKMHQAMSINYTGDADIDFLRGMIAHHEGALAMAKVAVEHGEARDVRSLADEIIAAQESEIVRMRILLARHEDTPAPNARP
;
A
#
# COMPACT_ATOMS: atom_id res chain seq x y z
N MET A 1 33.38 -5.65 20.70
CA MET A 1 33.33 -6.20 19.33
C MET A 1 31.93 -6.75 19.06
N LYS A 2 31.43 -6.57 17.82
CA LYS A 2 30.13 -6.97 17.25
C LYS A 2 28.93 -6.03 17.48
N ARG A 3 28.85 -4.99 16.64
CA ARG A 3 27.64 -4.20 16.32
C ARG A 3 27.62 -3.88 14.81
N PHE A 4 27.65 -4.90 13.94
CA PHE A 4 27.72 -4.71 12.48
C PHE A 4 27.00 -5.83 11.71
N GLY A 5 25.77 -6.17 12.13
CA GLY A 5 25.05 -7.33 11.57
C GLY A 5 23.71 -7.04 10.87
N TRP A 6 23.00 -5.95 11.20
CA TRP A 6 21.59 -5.79 10.77
C TRP A 6 21.31 -4.58 9.88
N ILE A 7 22.20 -3.60 9.82
CA ILE A 7 22.00 -2.39 9.01
C ILE A 7 22.10 -2.70 7.49
N SER A 8 22.65 -3.86 7.11
CA SER A 8 22.82 -4.24 5.70
C SER A 8 21.62 -4.93 5.04
N VAL A 9 20.53 -5.24 5.74
CA VAL A 9 19.36 -5.89 5.13
C VAL A 9 18.33 -4.86 4.63
N ILE A 10 18.26 -3.67 5.25
CA ILE A 10 17.30 -2.62 4.89
C ILE A 10 17.66 -1.93 3.56
N ALA A 11 18.92 -1.95 3.14
CA ALA A 11 19.36 -1.37 1.86
C ALA A 11 19.10 -2.26 0.64
N VAL A 12 18.70 -3.52 0.82
CA VAL A 12 18.49 -4.46 -0.31
C VAL A 12 17.03 -4.49 -0.78
N PHE A 13 16.05 -4.11 0.05
CA PHE A 13 14.64 -4.13 -0.35
C PHE A 13 14.12 -2.88 -1.06
N LEU A 14 14.96 -1.85 -1.24
CA LEU A 14 14.69 -0.69 -2.10
C LEU A 14 15.35 -0.79 -3.50
N ALA A 15 15.92 -1.94 -3.90
CA ALA A 15 16.68 -2.04 -5.15
C ALA A 15 16.51 -3.33 -5.98
N LEU A 16 15.47 -4.15 -5.78
CA LEU A 16 15.21 -5.33 -6.63
C LEU A 16 13.76 -5.42 -7.11
N SER A 17 13.24 -4.29 -7.57
CA SER A 17 12.33 -4.29 -8.70
C SER A 17 13.18 -4.47 -9.97
N ALA A 18 12.91 -5.55 -10.71
CA ALA A 18 13.38 -5.87 -12.07
C ALA A 18 14.79 -6.49 -12.25
N PHE A 19 14.95 -7.82 -12.07
CA PHE A 19 15.72 -8.68 -13.01
C PHE A 19 15.62 -10.21 -12.78
N ALA A 20 14.47 -10.78 -12.39
CA ALA A 20 14.39 -12.24 -12.18
C ALA A 20 13.06 -12.91 -12.59
N PHE A 21 12.35 -12.37 -13.59
CA PHE A 21 11.26 -13.08 -14.27
C PHE A 21 11.41 -13.10 -15.80
N GLY A 22 12.64 -12.85 -16.30
CA GLY A 22 12.93 -12.71 -17.73
C GLY A 22 13.58 -13.93 -18.41
N MET A 23 13.85 -15.03 -17.70
CA MET A 23 14.64 -16.15 -18.25
C MET A 23 14.09 -17.57 -18.02
N ILE A 24 12.80 -17.75 -17.74
CA ILE A 24 12.16 -19.09 -17.75
C ILE A 24 10.74 -19.05 -18.34
N SER A 25 10.57 -18.44 -19.52
CA SER A 25 9.30 -18.57 -20.29
C SER A 25 9.48 -18.55 -21.82
N ARG A 26 10.69 -18.84 -22.35
CA ARG A 26 10.85 -19.18 -23.78
C ARG A 26 10.53 -20.66 -24.02
N GLN A 27 9.31 -21.06 -23.72
CA GLN A 27 8.76 -22.30 -24.24
C GLN A 27 7.56 -21.93 -25.09
N THR A 28 7.85 -21.60 -26.35
CA THR A 28 6.87 -21.48 -27.42
C THR A 28 6.17 -22.82 -27.58
N ARG A 29 5.01 -22.98 -26.94
CA ARG A 29 4.02 -23.98 -27.34
C ARG A 29 3.16 -23.34 -28.42
N GLU A 30 3.35 -23.79 -29.65
CA GLU A 30 2.41 -23.52 -30.73
C GLU A 30 1.05 -24.11 -30.35
N VAL A 31 0.00 -23.29 -30.32
CA VAL A 31 -1.39 -23.72 -30.13
C VAL A 31 -2.10 -23.58 -31.47
N PRO A 32 -2.68 -24.66 -32.04
CA PRO A 32 -3.42 -24.58 -33.29
C PRO A 32 -4.74 -23.82 -33.11
N ALA A 33 -5.16 -23.12 -34.16
CA ALA A 33 -6.29 -22.18 -34.15
C ALA A 33 -7.68 -22.84 -34.27
N ALA A 34 -8.64 -22.16 -33.63
CA ALA A 34 -10.12 -22.09 -33.84
C ALA A 34 -11.02 -23.19 -33.21
N PRO A 35 -12.32 -22.91 -32.89
CA PRO A 35 -13.12 -21.71 -33.23
C PRO A 35 -13.77 -20.95 -32.04
N SER A 36 -14.23 -19.74 -32.37
CA SER A 36 -15.01 -18.81 -31.55
C SER A 36 -16.39 -19.37 -31.19
N ALA A 37 -16.69 -19.42 -29.89
CA ALA A 37 -18.04 -19.44 -29.37
C ALA A 37 -18.15 -18.35 -28.30
N ALA A 38 -18.91 -17.31 -28.61
CA ALA A 38 -19.32 -16.28 -27.68
C ALA A 38 -20.22 -16.94 -26.62
N ASP A 39 -19.71 -17.09 -25.41
CA ASP A 39 -20.50 -17.45 -24.24
C ASP A 39 -20.59 -16.21 -23.35
N SER A 40 -21.67 -15.46 -23.55
CA SER A 40 -22.03 -14.30 -22.75
C SER A 40 -22.38 -14.75 -21.34
N ARG A 41 -21.39 -14.82 -20.44
CA ARG A 41 -21.68 -14.98 -19.01
C ARG A 41 -22.40 -13.72 -18.50
N PRO A 42 -23.48 -13.85 -17.72
CA PRO A 42 -24.12 -12.70 -17.10
C PRO A 42 -23.11 -12.01 -16.19
N SER A 43 -23.06 -10.69 -16.29
CA SER A 43 -22.45 -9.85 -15.27
C SER A 43 -23.22 -10.06 -13.96
N ASP A 44 -22.64 -10.85 -13.05
CA ASP A 44 -23.11 -11.02 -11.67
C ASP A 44 -22.92 -9.70 -10.90
N THR A 45 -23.73 -8.71 -11.25
CA THR A 45 -24.06 -7.59 -10.39
C THR A 45 -25.08 -8.11 -9.39
N GLU A 46 -24.64 -8.72 -8.28
CA GLU A 46 -25.37 -8.82 -7.01
C GLU A 46 -24.64 -9.71 -5.98
N ALA A 47 -23.70 -9.14 -5.22
CA ALA A 47 -23.25 -9.71 -3.95
C ALA A 47 -22.55 -8.68 -3.04
N SER A 48 -23.06 -7.44 -2.94
CA SER A 48 -22.41 -6.42 -2.07
C SER A 48 -22.99 -6.31 -0.65
N HIS A 49 -23.97 -7.13 -0.23
CA HIS A 49 -24.62 -6.98 1.08
C HIS A 49 -24.83 -8.25 1.92
N ALA A 50 -24.37 -9.42 1.48
CA ALA A 50 -24.52 -10.67 2.26
C ALA A 50 -23.29 -11.03 3.11
N GLY A 51 -22.15 -10.35 2.94
CA GLY A 51 -20.88 -10.70 3.59
C GLY A 51 -20.64 -10.08 4.98
N GLU A 52 -21.33 -9.00 5.34
CA GLU A 52 -21.04 -8.25 6.58
C GLU A 52 -21.27 -9.04 7.88
N THR A 53 -22.13 -10.06 7.87
CA THR A 53 -22.54 -10.79 9.08
C THR A 53 -21.70 -12.03 9.39
N THR A 54 -20.76 -12.41 8.52
CA THR A 54 -19.97 -13.67 8.66
C THR A 54 -18.47 -13.45 8.92
N ASP A 55 -18.01 -12.20 8.90
CA ASP A 55 -16.59 -11.88 9.04
C ASP A 55 -16.08 -12.04 10.48
N SER A 56 -14.83 -12.52 10.62
CA SER A 56 -14.11 -12.46 11.89
C SER A 56 -13.90 -11.00 12.34
N PRO A 57 -13.74 -10.73 13.65
CA PRO A 57 -13.45 -9.38 14.14
C PRO A 57 -12.25 -8.73 13.44
N SER A 58 -11.16 -9.48 13.25
CA SER A 58 -9.96 -9.01 12.55
C SER A 58 -10.22 -8.66 11.09
N THR A 59 -11.01 -9.47 10.38
CA THR A 59 -11.38 -9.22 8.98
C THR A 59 -12.17 -7.92 8.86
N ARG A 60 -13.15 -7.70 9.74
CA ARG A 60 -13.92 -6.44 9.77
C ARG A 60 -13.02 -5.24 10.03
N ALA A 61 -12.11 -5.35 11.00
CA ALA A 61 -11.16 -4.28 11.33
C ALA A 61 -10.24 -3.94 10.15
N TYR A 62 -9.71 -4.93 9.43
CA TYR A 62 -8.93 -4.68 8.22
C TYR A 62 -9.73 -4.03 7.10
N ARG A 63 -10.99 -4.47 6.87
CA ARG A 63 -11.88 -3.84 5.88
C ARG A 63 -12.16 -2.40 6.24
N GLU A 64 -12.46 -2.11 7.50
CA GLU A 64 -12.71 -0.74 7.98
C GLU A 64 -11.47 0.14 7.80
N ALA A 65 -10.28 -0.34 8.21
CA ALA A 65 -9.02 0.39 8.01
C ALA A 65 -8.74 0.66 6.53
N SER A 66 -8.96 -0.35 5.67
CA SER A 66 -8.79 -0.21 4.22
C SER A 66 -9.78 0.78 3.63
N ALA A 67 -11.06 0.74 4.02
CA ALA A 67 -12.09 1.66 3.54
C ALA A 67 -11.77 3.11 3.94
N LYS A 68 -11.39 3.33 5.20
CA LYS A 68 -10.93 4.64 5.69
C LYS A 68 -9.72 5.15 4.91
N MET A 69 -8.74 4.29 4.64
CA MET A 69 -7.58 4.65 3.81
C MET A 69 -8.00 5.06 2.39
N HIS A 70 -8.84 4.29 1.70
CA HIS A 70 -9.29 4.64 0.34
C HIS A 70 -10.05 5.98 0.34
N GLN A 71 -10.89 6.22 1.35
CA GLN A 71 -11.57 7.50 1.52
C GLN A 71 -10.58 8.64 1.73
N ALA A 72 -9.61 8.47 2.63
CA ALA A 72 -8.61 9.50 2.95
C ALA A 72 -7.63 9.78 1.79
N MET A 73 -7.32 8.77 0.97
CA MET A 73 -6.49 8.90 -0.22
C MET A 73 -7.20 9.59 -1.40
N SER A 74 -8.52 9.78 -1.31
CA SER A 74 -9.29 10.56 -2.30
C SER A 74 -9.05 12.06 -2.11
N ILE A 75 -7.81 12.49 -2.34
CA ILE A 75 -7.38 13.89 -2.18
C ILE A 75 -7.82 14.74 -3.38
N ASN A 76 -8.08 16.02 -3.13
CA ASN A 76 -8.22 17.00 -4.20
C ASN A 76 -6.82 17.41 -4.67
N TYR A 77 -6.45 16.96 -5.86
CA TYR A 77 -5.16 17.29 -6.49
C TYR A 77 -5.07 18.80 -6.76
N THR A 78 -3.93 19.37 -6.40
CA THR A 78 -3.62 20.79 -6.56
C THR A 78 -2.89 21.07 -7.87
N GLY A 79 -2.28 20.05 -8.46
CA GLY A 79 -1.37 20.19 -9.61
C GLY A 79 0.08 20.46 -9.19
N ASP A 80 0.35 20.69 -7.90
CA ASP A 80 1.70 20.69 -7.35
C ASP A 80 2.06 19.26 -6.95
N ALA A 81 3.03 18.68 -7.66
CA ALA A 81 3.43 17.29 -7.47
C ALA A 81 3.98 17.01 -6.06
N ASP A 82 4.65 17.98 -5.42
CA ASP A 82 5.22 17.80 -4.09
C ASP A 82 4.09 17.80 -3.03
N ILE A 83 3.15 18.75 -3.13
CA ILE A 83 1.99 18.83 -2.24
C ILE A 83 1.09 17.60 -2.41
N ASP A 84 0.80 17.22 -3.65
CA ASP A 84 -0.08 16.09 -3.96
C ASP A 84 0.54 14.76 -3.49
N PHE A 85 1.86 14.58 -3.66
CA PHE A 85 2.59 13.44 -3.11
C PHE A 85 2.51 13.40 -1.58
N LEU A 86 2.81 14.51 -0.90
CA LEU A 86 2.84 14.56 0.56
C LEU A 86 1.46 14.29 1.17
N ARG A 87 0.40 14.90 0.63
CA ARG A 87 -0.97 14.67 1.10
C ARG A 87 -1.42 13.23 0.90
N GLY A 88 -1.16 12.67 -0.28
CA GLY A 88 -1.51 11.28 -0.59
C GLY A 88 -0.74 10.29 0.29
N MET A 89 0.56 10.51 0.49
CA MET A 89 1.40 9.59 1.25
C MET A 89 1.15 9.67 2.76
N ILE A 90 0.78 10.84 3.29
CA ILE A 90 0.31 10.93 4.69
C ILE A 90 -0.94 10.05 4.88
N ALA A 91 -1.94 10.15 4.00
CA ALA A 91 -3.16 9.35 4.10
C ALA A 91 -2.89 7.84 3.94
N HIS A 92 -2.00 7.46 3.02
CA HIS A 92 -1.59 6.07 2.83
C HIS A 92 -0.91 5.51 4.09
N HIS A 93 0.02 6.24 4.68
CA HIS A 93 0.71 5.83 5.91
C HIS A 93 -0.23 5.74 7.12
N GLU A 94 -1.19 6.65 7.25
CA GLU A 94 -2.21 6.56 8.31
C GLU A 94 -3.08 5.30 8.15
N GLY A 95 -3.38 4.88 6.91
CA GLY A 95 -4.06 3.62 6.62
C GLY A 95 -3.22 2.39 7.01
N ALA A 96 -1.94 2.37 6.63
CA ALA A 96 -1.03 1.29 6.99
C ALA A 96 -0.79 1.22 8.50
N LEU A 97 -0.74 2.36 9.21
CA LEU A 97 -0.69 2.41 10.66
C LEU A 97 -1.92 1.75 11.29
N ALA A 98 -3.12 2.02 10.75
CA ALA A 98 -4.36 1.39 11.22
C ALA A 98 -4.32 -0.13 11.01
N MET A 99 -3.88 -0.62 9.85
CA MET A 99 -3.77 -2.05 9.57
C MET A 99 -2.72 -2.74 10.46
N ALA A 100 -1.56 -2.11 10.69
CA ALA A 100 -0.54 -2.64 11.59
C ALA A 100 -1.07 -2.80 13.02
N LYS A 101 -1.88 -1.83 13.50
CA LYS A 101 -2.54 -1.93 14.81
C LYS A 101 -3.51 -3.11 14.89
N VAL A 102 -4.26 -3.41 13.83
CA VAL A 102 -5.10 -4.62 13.75
C VAL A 102 -4.26 -5.89 13.90
N ALA A 103 -3.08 -5.95 13.29
CA ALA A 103 -2.16 -7.10 13.43
C ALA A 103 -1.61 -7.24 14.86
N VAL A 104 -1.31 -6.13 15.54
CA VAL A 104 -0.88 -6.14 16.95
C VAL A 104 -2.00 -6.61 17.89
N GLU A 105 -3.25 -6.22 17.60
CA GLU A 105 -4.42 -6.54 18.42
C GLU A 105 -4.93 -7.97 18.22
N HIS A 106 -4.98 -8.44 16.97
CA HIS A 106 -5.62 -9.72 16.63
C HIS A 106 -4.65 -10.80 16.15
N GLY A 107 -3.38 -10.48 15.93
CA GLY A 107 -2.39 -11.44 15.48
C GLY A 107 -1.89 -12.34 16.61
N GLU A 108 -1.66 -13.61 16.31
CA GLU A 108 -1.10 -14.59 17.26
C GLU A 108 0.40 -14.85 17.04
N ALA A 109 0.84 -14.75 15.78
CA ALA A 109 2.21 -15.02 15.39
C ALA A 109 3.15 -13.88 15.86
N ARG A 110 4.14 -14.22 16.70
CA ARG A 110 5.04 -13.25 17.32
C ARG A 110 5.88 -12.47 16.31
N ASP A 111 6.32 -13.12 15.25
CA ASP A 111 7.08 -12.50 14.15
C ASP A 111 6.23 -11.48 13.38
N VAL A 112 4.97 -11.79 13.10
CA VAL A 112 4.02 -10.87 12.45
C VAL A 112 3.76 -9.64 13.31
N ARG A 113 3.56 -9.81 14.62
CA ARG A 113 3.37 -8.68 15.54
C ARG A 113 4.63 -7.80 15.64
N SER A 114 5.82 -8.42 15.67
CA SER A 114 7.08 -7.69 15.65
C SER A 114 7.22 -6.84 14.39
N LEU A 115 6.88 -7.40 13.23
CA LEU A 115 6.86 -6.65 11.98
C LEU A 115 5.85 -5.48 12.03
N ALA A 116 4.67 -5.70 12.60
CA ALA A 116 3.66 -4.65 12.74
C ALA A 116 4.14 -3.50 13.65
N ASP A 117 4.78 -3.81 14.78
CA ASP A 117 5.37 -2.80 15.67
C ASP A 117 6.51 -2.01 14.97
N GLU A 118 7.35 -2.68 14.18
CA GLU A 118 8.38 -2.03 13.38
C GLU A 118 7.79 -1.09 12.32
N ILE A 119 6.72 -1.51 11.64
CA ILE A 119 5.98 -0.69 10.67
C ILE A 119 5.37 0.54 11.36
N ILE A 120 4.75 0.37 12.53
CA ILE A 120 4.17 1.48 13.32
C ILE A 120 5.24 2.53 13.60
N ALA A 121 6.38 2.11 14.16
CA ALA A 121 7.45 3.04 14.55
C ALA A 121 8.04 3.79 13.33
N ALA A 122 8.27 3.08 12.22
CA ALA A 122 8.81 3.69 11.00
C ALA A 122 7.83 4.71 10.40
N GLN A 123 6.57 4.31 10.24
CA GLN A 123 5.59 5.16 9.55
C GLN A 123 5.13 6.36 10.38
N GLU A 124 5.10 6.26 11.70
CA GLU A 124 4.85 7.43 12.57
C GLU A 124 5.94 8.50 12.37
N SER A 125 7.20 8.09 12.28
CA SER A 125 8.31 9.01 12.00
C SER A 125 8.20 9.66 10.62
N GLU A 126 7.82 8.87 9.61
CA GLU A 126 7.64 9.35 8.23
C GLU A 126 6.45 10.33 8.11
N ILE A 127 5.32 10.07 8.78
CA ILE A 127 4.18 10.99 8.83
C ILE A 127 4.60 12.34 9.41
N VAL A 128 5.34 12.35 10.53
CA VAL A 128 5.85 13.59 11.13
C VAL A 128 6.73 14.35 10.13
N ARG A 129 7.65 13.65 9.47
CA ARG A 129 8.53 14.25 8.45
C ARG A 129 7.73 14.84 7.29
N MET A 130 6.76 14.11 6.76
CA MET A 130 5.92 14.56 5.64
C MET A 130 5.06 15.76 6.03
N ARG A 131 4.49 15.79 7.24
CA ARG A 131 3.73 16.96 7.73
C ARG A 131 4.60 18.20 7.87
N ILE A 132 5.85 18.05 8.33
CA ILE A 132 6.82 19.16 8.38
C ILE A 132 7.14 19.67 6.96
N LEU A 133 7.34 18.76 6.00
CA LEU A 133 7.57 19.16 4.60
C LEU A 133 6.35 19.87 4.03
N LEU A 134 5.15 19.31 4.22
CA LEU A 134 3.91 19.87 3.70
C LEU A 134 3.69 21.30 4.19
N ALA A 135 3.84 21.55 5.50
CA ALA A 135 3.72 22.89 6.06
C ALA A 135 4.70 23.89 5.41
N ARG A 136 5.96 23.48 5.17
CA ARG A 136 6.96 24.34 4.52
C ARG A 136 6.61 24.66 3.07
N HIS A 137 6.04 23.70 2.35
CA HIS A 137 5.65 23.88 0.94
C HIS A 137 4.36 24.70 0.80
N GLU A 138 3.42 24.58 1.74
CA GLU A 138 2.20 25.41 1.76
C GLU A 138 2.50 26.87 2.13
N ASP A 139 3.51 27.12 2.97
CA ASP A 139 3.96 28.47 3.35
C ASP A 139 4.87 29.15 2.30
N THR A 140 5.38 28.40 1.33
CA THR A 140 6.25 28.93 0.27
C THR A 140 5.42 29.11 -1.01
N PRO A 141 5.15 30.34 -1.48
CA PRO A 141 4.47 30.55 -2.75
C PRO A 141 5.27 29.85 -3.85
N ALA A 142 4.61 29.01 -4.66
CA ALA A 142 5.26 28.18 -5.66
C ALA A 142 6.24 29.02 -6.50
N PRO A 143 7.57 28.74 -6.44
CA PRO A 143 8.55 29.42 -7.26
C PRO A 143 8.45 28.83 -8.66
N ASN A 144 7.44 29.28 -9.41
CA ASN A 144 7.19 28.93 -10.79
C ASN A 144 6.71 27.47 -10.94
N ALA A 145 5.44 27.30 -11.33
CA ALA A 145 4.97 26.05 -11.92
C ALA A 145 5.98 25.67 -13.01
N ARG A 146 6.73 24.58 -12.80
CA ARG A 146 7.66 24.09 -13.83
C ARG A 146 6.82 23.69 -15.05
N PRO A 147 7.28 24.01 -16.27
CA PRO A 147 6.50 23.82 -17.50
C PRO A 147 6.08 22.36 -17.71
#